data_AF-A0A2N7K1Y9-F1
#
_entry.id   AF-A0A2N7K1Y9-F1
#
_cell.length_a   1.000
_cell.length_b   1.000
_cell.length_c   1.000
_cell.angle_alpha   90.00
_cell.angle_beta   90.00
_cell.angle_gamma   90.00
#
_symmetry.space_group_name_H-M   'P 1'
#
loop_
_entity.id
_entity.type
_entity.pdbx_description
1 polymer ?
#
loop_
_entity_poly.entity_id
_entity_poly.type
_entity_poly.pdbx_seq_one_letter_code
_entity_poly.pdbx_strand_id
1 'polypeptide(L)'
;MKGFLKGIFAYLVVISLALLISRNYFDFLSTIDLVDYIAYSGVLLVVLAGITFDGNNPASQDFLSLMVHRELVSRTNDSQDENNKVSFSVNVGLIGIFLLIVSAVMAWHISK
;
A
#
# COMPACT_ATOMS: atom_id res chain seq x y z
N MET A 1 1.29 17.28 -1.64
CA MET A 1 0.48 16.25 -2.38
C MET A 1 1.17 15.56 -3.58
N LYS A 2 1.74 16.26 -4.58
CA LYS A 2 2.26 15.61 -5.81
C LYS A 2 3.39 14.59 -5.56
N GLY A 3 4.28 14.86 -4.60
CA GLY A 3 5.38 13.94 -4.22
C GLY A 3 4.89 12.64 -3.57
N PHE A 4 3.94 12.76 -2.65
CA PHE A 4 3.31 11.62 -1.97
C PHE A 4 2.62 10.66 -2.95
N LEU A 5 1.78 11.17 -3.85
CA LEU A 5 1.13 10.33 -4.87
C LEU A 5 2.17 9.66 -5.78
N LYS A 6 3.20 10.39 -6.22
CA LYS A 6 4.29 9.80 -7.03
C LYS A 6 4.98 8.65 -6.30
N GLY A 7 5.22 8.79 -4.99
CA GLY A 7 5.79 7.75 -4.16
C GLY A 7 4.92 6.49 -4.12
N ILE A 8 3.64 6.64 -3.78
CA ILE A 8 2.69 5.51 -3.75
C ILE A 8 2.59 4.83 -5.12
N PHE A 9 2.49 5.61 -6.21
CA PHE A 9 2.45 5.04 -7.57
C PHE A 9 3.71 4.26 -7.91
N ALA A 10 4.90 4.76 -7.53
CA ALA A 10 6.14 4.03 -7.76
C ALA A 10 6.17 2.70 -7.01
N TYR A 11 5.77 2.68 -5.73
CA TYR A 11 5.66 1.44 -4.97
C TYR A 11 4.62 0.49 -5.56
N LEU A 12 3.47 1.00 -6.02
CA LEU A 12 2.43 0.19 -6.64
C LEU A 12 2.96 -0.50 -7.90
N VAL A 13 3.64 0.24 -8.78
CA VAL A 13 4.25 -0.32 -9.99
C VAL A 13 5.27 -1.42 -9.65
N VAL A 14 6.18 -1.15 -8.70
CA VAL A 14 7.21 -2.11 -8.31
C VAL A 14 6.60 -3.38 -7.70
N ILE A 15 5.62 -3.24 -6.80
CA ILE A 15 4.95 -4.37 -6.15
C ILE A 15 4.14 -5.17 -7.17
N SER A 16 3.37 -4.52 -8.04
CA SER A 16 2.62 -5.21 -9.08
C SER A 16 3.53 -5.98 -10.04
N LEU A 17 4.68 -5.41 -10.41
CA LEU A 17 5.67 -6.07 -11.25
C LEU A 17 6.26 -7.30 -10.55
N ALA A 18 6.63 -7.16 -9.27
CA ALA A 18 7.15 -8.26 -8.47
C ALA A 18 6.14 -9.41 -8.32
N LEU A 19 4.87 -9.09 -8.08
CA LEU A 19 3.79 -10.07 -8.01
C LEU A 19 3.61 -10.78 -9.35
N LEU A 20 3.54 -10.04 -10.46
CA LEU A 20 3.40 -10.63 -11.79
C LEU A 20 4.57 -11.56 -12.14
N ILE A 21 5.81 -11.14 -11.86
CA ILE A 21 6.99 -11.99 -12.05
C ILE A 21 6.89 -13.24 -11.17
N SER A 22 6.56 -13.09 -9.89
CA SER A 22 6.47 -14.23 -8.98
C SER A 22 5.41 -15.25 -9.42
N ARG A 23 4.25 -14.77 -9.90
CA ARG A 23 3.18 -15.64 -10.40
C ARG A 23 3.61 -16.44 -11.63
N ASN A 24 4.39 -15.82 -12.52
CA ASN A 24 4.86 -16.47 -13.75
C ASN A 24 6.11 -17.35 -13.54
N TYR A 25 6.89 -17.08 -12.48
CA TYR A 25 8.10 -17.84 -12.18
C TYR A 25 7.82 -19.11 -11.36
N PHE A 26 6.77 -19.08 -10.52
CA PHE A 26 6.39 -20.20 -9.67
C PHE A 26 5.10 -20.86 -10.18
N ASP A 27 5.22 -22.07 -10.74
CA ASP A 27 4.10 -22.83 -11.33
C ASP A 27 2.91 -22.99 -10.35
N PHE A 28 3.19 -23.20 -9.06
CA PHE A 28 2.16 -23.32 -8.04
C PHE A 28 1.35 -22.01 -7.83
N LEU A 29 1.96 -20.84 -8.03
CA LEU A 29 1.26 -19.55 -7.95
C LEU A 29 0.44 -19.26 -9.20
N SER A 30 0.90 -19.74 -10.36
CA SER A 30 0.19 -19.61 -11.64
C SER A 30 -1.14 -20.38 -11.65
N THR A 31 -1.23 -21.44 -10.84
CA THR A 31 -2.40 -22.32 -10.73
C THR A 31 -3.54 -21.69 -9.91
N ILE A 32 -3.22 -20.72 -9.04
CA ILE A 32 -4.22 -19.99 -8.25
C ILE A 32 -4.91 -18.98 -9.17
N ASP A 33 -6.24 -18.87 -9.06
CA ASP A 33 -7.01 -17.87 -9.80
C ASP A 33 -6.49 -16.45 -9.53
N LEU A 34 -6.51 -15.61 -10.56
CA LEU A 34 -5.92 -14.27 -10.47
C LEU A 34 -6.56 -13.44 -9.36
N VAL A 35 -7.87 -13.60 -9.14
CA VAL A 35 -8.65 -12.91 -8.10
C VAL A 35 -8.12 -13.28 -6.71
N ASP A 36 -7.97 -14.57 -6.45
CA ASP A 36 -7.52 -15.10 -5.16
C ASP A 36 -6.05 -14.80 -4.92
N TYR A 37 -5.23 -14.91 -5.96
CA TYR A 37 -3.81 -14.55 -5.91
C TYR A 37 -3.61 -13.07 -5.52
N ILE A 38 -4.38 -12.15 -6.11
CA ILE A 38 -4.35 -10.73 -5.75
C ILE A 38 -4.83 -10.53 -4.31
N ALA A 39 -5.88 -11.23 -3.87
CA ALA A 39 -6.38 -11.13 -2.50
C ALA A 39 -5.32 -11.58 -1.48
N TYR A 40 -4.72 -12.75 -1.67
CA TYR A 40 -3.67 -13.26 -0.77
C TYR A 40 -2.45 -12.36 -0.74
N SER A 41 -2.04 -11.82 -1.88
CA SER A 41 -0.96 -10.84 -1.96
C SER A 41 -1.31 -9.57 -1.19
N GLY A 42 -2.55 -9.09 -1.29
CA GLY A 42 -3.06 -7.96 -0.51
C GLY A 42 -2.98 -8.21 0.99
N VAL A 43 -3.49 -9.35 1.46
CA VAL A 43 -3.42 -9.75 2.89
C VAL A 43 -1.97 -9.82 3.36
N LEU A 44 -1.09 -10.46 2.59
CA LEU A 44 0.33 -10.60 2.92
C LEU A 44 1.02 -9.24 3.09
N LEU A 45 0.75 -8.28 2.20
CA LEU A 45 1.32 -6.93 2.31
C LEU A 45 0.77 -6.16 3.52
N VAL A 46 -0.52 -6.30 3.84
CA VAL A 46 -1.08 -5.70 5.06
C VAL A 46 -0.44 -6.28 6.32
N VAL A 47 -0.22 -7.59 6.36
CA VAL A 47 0.46 -8.25 7.49
C VAL A 47 1.93 -7.79 7.58
N LEU A 48 2.65 -7.75 6.46
CA LEU A 48 4.02 -7.24 6.42
C LEU A 48 4.11 -5.79 6.86
N ALA A 49 3.15 -4.94 6.45
CA ALA A 49 3.06 -3.57 6.91
C ALA A 49 2.91 -3.50 8.43
N GLY A 50 2.07 -4.34 9.03
CA GLY A 50 1.91 -4.43 10.48
C GLY A 50 3.19 -4.87 11.20
N ILE A 51 3.88 -5.88 10.69
CA ILE A 51 5.13 -6.40 11.29
C ILE A 51 6.27 -5.39 11.15
N THR A 52 6.38 -4.73 10.01
CA THR A 52 7.43 -3.75 9.71
C THR A 52 7.10 -2.36 10.24
N PHE A 53 5.93 -2.17 10.85
CA PHE A 53 5.56 -0.89 11.45
C PHE A 53 6.37 -0.66 12.72
N ASP A 54 7.42 0.13 12.59
CA ASP A 54 8.17 0.64 13.73
C ASP A 54 7.65 2.03 14.11
N GLY A 55 6.97 2.13 15.26
CA GLY A 55 6.45 3.38 15.82
C GLY A 55 7.53 4.31 16.36
N ASN A 56 8.78 3.85 16.49
CA ASN A 56 9.93 4.67 16.87
C ASN A 56 10.71 5.18 15.66
N ASN A 57 10.36 4.75 14.44
CA ASN A 57 10.97 5.25 13.23
C ASN A 57 10.49 6.70 12.96
N PRO A 58 11.41 7.66 12.73
CA PRO A 58 11.06 9.06 12.46
C PRO A 58 10.03 9.23 11.33
N ALA A 59 10.07 8.40 10.28
CA ALA A 59 9.11 8.48 9.18
C ALA A 59 7.69 8.01 9.57
N SER A 60 7.59 7.03 10.47
CA SER A 60 6.31 6.56 10.99
C SER A 60 5.72 7.56 11.98
N GLN A 61 6.56 8.18 12.80
CA GLN A 61 6.15 9.23 13.74
C GLN A 61 5.72 10.50 13.01
N ASP A 62 6.42 10.90 11.95
CA ASP A 62 6.03 12.06 11.13
C ASP A 62 4.68 11.80 10.45
N PHE A 63 4.45 10.60 9.93
CA PHE A 63 3.15 10.22 9.37
C PHE A 63 2.02 10.23 10.41
N LEU A 64 2.23 9.60 11.58
CA LEU A 64 1.25 9.59 12.67
C LEU A 64 1.00 11.00 13.21
N SER A 65 2.06 11.79 13.39
CA SER A 65 2.01 13.18 13.82
C SER A 65 1.20 13.99 12.81
N LEU A 66 1.46 13.88 11.51
CA LEU A 66 0.67 14.55 10.49
C LEU A 66 -0.80 14.10 10.47
N MET A 67 -1.08 12.82 10.71
CA MET A 67 -2.44 12.30 10.77
C MET A 67 -3.22 12.88 11.97
N VAL A 68 -2.62 12.84 13.16
CA VAL A 68 -3.18 13.38 14.41
C VAL A 68 -3.24 14.92 14.37
N HIS A 69 -2.20 15.57 13.84
CA HIS A 69 -2.13 17.02 13.73
C HIS A 69 -3.14 17.56 12.72
N ARG A 70 -3.39 16.85 11.62
CA ARG A 70 -4.42 17.20 10.63
C ARG A 70 -5.84 17.01 11.17
N GLU A 71 -6.04 16.09 12.12
CA GLU A 71 -7.32 15.87 12.79
C GLU A 71 -7.59 16.92 13.88
N LEU A 72 -6.54 17.45 14.52
CA LEU A 72 -6.64 18.43 15.61
C LEU A 72 -6.50 19.89 15.18
N VAL A 73 -5.85 20.17 14.04
CA VAL A 73 -5.57 21.54 13.59
C VAL A 73 -5.80 21.64 12.08
N SER A 74 -6.88 22.33 11.65
CA SER A 74 -7.09 22.63 10.23
C SER A 74 -6.10 23.73 9.80
N ARG A 75 -5.01 23.36 9.12
CA ARG A 75 -4.08 24.32 8.51
C ARG A 75 -4.07 24.20 6.99
N THR A 76 -4.25 25.35 6.36
CA THR A 76 -4.42 25.50 4.91
C THR A 76 -3.12 25.69 4.13
N ASN A 77 -1.94 25.71 4.77
CA ASN A 77 -0.64 25.79 4.09
C ASN A 77 0.51 25.58 5.10
N ASP A 78 1.04 24.37 5.22
CA ASP A 78 2.28 24.11 5.97
C ASP A 78 3.34 23.51 5.04
N SER A 79 4.55 24.06 5.06
CA SER A 79 5.65 23.71 4.14
C SER A 79 6.26 22.33 4.40
N GLN A 80 5.92 21.70 5.54
CA GLN A 80 6.25 20.31 5.83
C GLN A 80 5.53 19.32 4.90
N ASP A 81 4.45 19.74 4.24
CA ASP A 81 3.63 18.91 3.36
C ASP A 81 4.29 18.63 1.98
N GLU A 82 5.37 19.36 1.65
CA GLU A 82 6.15 19.16 0.41
C GLU A 82 7.14 17.99 0.48
N ASN A 83 7.68 17.70 1.67
CA ASN A 83 8.74 16.69 1.87
C ASN A 83 8.29 15.50 2.74
N ASN A 84 6.99 15.26 2.85
CA ASN A 84 6.42 14.18 3.65
C ASN A 84 6.93 12.81 3.15
N LYS A 85 7.91 12.25 3.87
CA LYS A 85 8.47 10.92 3.62
C LYS A 85 7.58 9.92 4.33
N VAL A 86 6.58 9.42 3.62
CA VAL A 86 5.70 8.38 4.17
C VAL A 86 6.48 7.10 4.40
N SER A 87 6.36 6.58 5.62
CA SER A 87 7.02 5.36 6.08
C SER A 87 6.76 4.19 5.12
N PHE A 88 7.79 3.38 4.87
CA PHE A 88 7.71 2.19 4.02
C PHE A 88 6.53 1.29 4.41
N SER A 89 6.35 1.05 5.71
CA SER A 89 5.30 0.18 6.25
C SER A 89 3.90 0.72 5.91
N VAL A 90 3.72 2.04 5.94
CA VAL A 90 2.45 2.70 5.56
C VAL A 90 2.18 2.55 4.07
N ASN A 91 3.19 2.78 3.22
CA ASN A 91 3.04 2.62 1.76
C ASN A 91 2.71 1.17 1.38
N VAL A 92 3.39 0.20 1.98
CA VAL A 92 3.14 -1.24 1.76
C VAL A 92 1.73 -1.62 2.22
N GLY A 93 1.29 -1.12 3.38
CA GLY A 93 -0.05 -1.40 3.90
C GLY A 93 -1.16 -0.83 3.02
N LEU A 94 -1.01 0.42 2.56
CA LEU A 94 -1.95 1.05 1.63
C LEU A 94 -2.04 0.27 0.30
N ILE A 95 -0.92 -0.20 -0.23
CA ILE A 95 -0.93 -1.00 -1.46
C ILE A 95 -1.60 -2.35 -1.23
N GLY A 96 -1.38 -3.00 -0.09
CA GLY A 96 -2.09 -4.20 0.30
C GLY A 96 -3.61 -4.00 0.30
N ILE A 97 -4.10 -2.89 0.88
CA ILE A 97 -5.52 -2.52 0.84
C ILE A 97 -6.01 -2.31 -0.60
N PHE A 98 -5.25 -1.61 -1.44
CA PHE A 98 -5.62 -1.41 -2.84
C PHE A 98 -5.77 -2.74 -3.60
N LEU A 99 -4.88 -3.71 -3.37
CA LEU A 99 -4.99 -5.04 -3.98
C LEU A 99 -6.28 -5.76 -3.54
N LEU A 100 -6.65 -5.68 -2.26
CA LEU A 100 -7.90 -6.26 -1.76
C LEU A 100 -9.13 -5.64 -2.45
N ILE A 101 -9.13 -4.32 -2.63
CA ILE A 101 -10.21 -3.61 -3.35
C ILE A 101 -10.28 -4.08 -4.80
N VAL A 102 -9.13 -4.16 -5.49
CA VAL A 102 -9.05 -4.62 -6.88
C VAL A 102 -9.57 -6.06 -7.00
N SER A 103 -9.16 -6.96 -6.10
CA SER A 103 -9.65 -8.33 -6.07
C SER A 103 -11.17 -8.39 -5.87
N ALA A 104 -11.73 -7.61 -4.93
CA ALA A 104 -13.18 -7.54 -4.71
C ALA A 104 -13.94 -7.04 -5.94
N VAL A 105 -13.41 -6.04 -6.65
CA VAL A 105 -13.99 -5.52 -7.90
C VAL A 105 -13.93 -6.58 -9.01
N MET A 106 -12.83 -7.32 -9.12
CA MET A 106 -12.71 -8.41 -10.10
C MET A 106 -13.69 -9.54 -9.80
N ALA A 107 -13.80 -9.95 -8.54
CA ALA A 107 -14.77 -10.95 -8.10
C ALA A 107 -16.21 -10.54 -8.43
N TRP A 108 -16.56 -9.27 -8.18
CA TRP A 108 -17.86 -8.72 -8.56
C TRP A 108 -18.12 -8.85 -10.06
N HIS A 109 -17.14 -8.47 -10.89
CA HIS A 109 -17.30 -8.50 -12.35
C HIS A 109 -17.43 -9.93 -12.88
N ILE A 110 -16.77 -10.91 -12.29
CA ILE A 110 -16.85 -12.32 -12.71
C ILE A 110 -18.17 -12.97 -12.27
N SER A 111 -18.78 -12.49 -11.19
CA SER A 111 -20.06 -12.97 -10.68
C SER A 111 -21.28 -12.47 -11.46
N LYS A 112 -21.11 -11.56 -12.43
CA LYS A 112 -22.17 -11.05 -13.31
C LYS A 112 -22.15 -11.75 -14.66
#